data_AF-A0A0G0HRA1-F1
#
_entry.id   AF-A0A0G0HRA1-F1
#
_cell.length_a   1.000
_cell.length_b   1.000
_cell.length_c   1.000
_cell.angle_alpha   90.00
_cell.angle_beta   90.00
_cell.angle_gamma   90.00
#
_symmetry.space_group_name_H-M   'P 1'
#
loop_
_entity.id
_entity.type
_entity.pdbx_description
1 polymer ?
#
loop_
_entity_poly.entity_id
_entity_poly.type
_entity_poly.pdbx_seq_one_letter_code
_entity_poly.pdbx_strand_id
1 'polypeptide(L)' 'MTYTGGEYSLEDLFRQLEKQARSENVSNYEEYIDLVDNIIEEKKSYGFLVDEEDLEQFKHDLELRWPEIEKHLLNA' A
#
# COMPACT_ATOMS: atom_id res chain seq x y z
N MET A 1 14.98 -13.81 -21.18
CA MET A 1 13.92 -14.00 -20.17
C MET A 1 13.58 -12.62 -19.66
N THR A 2 12.61 -11.97 -20.29
CA THR A 2 12.08 -10.69 -19.84
C THR A 2 11.41 -10.94 -18.50
N TYR A 3 11.99 -10.41 -17.43
CA TYR A 3 11.33 -10.32 -16.13
C TYR A 3 9.97 -9.67 -16.41
N THR A 4 8.89 -10.42 -16.23
CA THR A 4 7.54 -9.86 -16.19
C THR A 4 7.52 -8.92 -15.01
N GLY A 5 7.84 -7.65 -15.26
CA GLY A 5 7.36 -6.56 -14.44
C GLY A 5 5.84 -6.69 -14.45
N GLY A 6 5.30 -7.39 -13.45
CA GLY A 6 3.90 -7.24 -13.14
C GLY A 6 3.79 -5.78 -12.75
N GLU A 7 3.15 -4.98 -13.60
CA GLU A 7 2.71 -3.63 -13.25
C GLU A 7 1.93 -3.78 -11.93
N TYR A 8 2.59 -3.46 -10.81
CA TYR A 8 1.92 -3.47 -9.52
C TYR A 8 0.92 -2.33 -9.57
N SER A 9 -0.32 -2.69 -9.86
CA SER A 9 -1.41 -1.72 -9.93
C SER A 9 -1.72 -1.24 -8.51
N LEU A 10 -2.23 -0.02 -8.40
CA LEU A 10 -2.66 0.54 -7.13
C LEU A 10 -3.62 -0.39 -6.37
N GLU A 11 -4.44 -1.15 -7.08
CA GLU A 11 -5.32 -2.18 -6.51
C GLU A 11 -4.58 -3.34 -5.82
N ASP A 12 -3.43 -3.78 -6.36
CA ASP A 12 -2.64 -4.86 -5.77
C ASP A 12 -1.91 -4.38 -4.50
N LEU A 13 -1.45 -3.13 -4.50
CA LEU A 13 -0.91 -2.49 -3.29
C LEU A 13 -1.99 -2.33 -2.23
N PHE A 14 -3.17 -1.86 -2.64
CA PHE A 14 -4.32 -1.71 -1.74
C PHE A 14 -4.76 -3.03 -1.11
N ARG A 15 -4.81 -4.12 -1.89
CA ARG A 15 -5.14 -5.45 -1.34
C ARG A 15 -4.08 -5.98 -0.36
N GLN A 16 -2.80 -5.73 -0.64
CA GLN A 16 -1.74 -6.07 0.30
C GLN A 16 -1.89 -5.28 1.59
N LEU A 17 -2.09 -3.97 1.46
CA LEU A 17 -2.30 -3.04 2.58
C LEU A 17 -3.50 -3.46 3.43
N GLU A 18 -4.65 -3.79 2.83
CA GLU A 18 -5.82 -4.28 3.57
C GLU A 18 -5.50 -5.56 4.36
N LYS A 19 -4.83 -6.52 3.72
CA LYS A 19 -4.46 -7.79 4.35
C LYS A 19 -3.49 -7.58 5.50
N GLN A 20 -2.54 -6.68 5.34
CA GLN A 20 -1.52 -6.38 6.34
C GLN A 20 -2.12 -5.56 7.49
N ALA A 21 -2.97 -4.57 7.19
CA ALA A 21 -3.73 -3.81 8.19
C ALA A 21 -4.61 -4.72 9.06
N ARG A 22 -5.26 -5.73 8.47
CA ARG A 22 -5.98 -6.77 9.23
C ARG A 22 -5.07 -7.62 10.10
N SER A 23 -3.92 -8.03 9.56
CA SER A 23 -2.96 -8.86 10.28
C SER A 23 -2.34 -8.13 11.47
N GLU A 24 -2.07 -6.83 11.33
CA GLU A 24 -1.46 -5.99 12.36
C GLU A 24 -2.51 -5.32 13.27
N ASN A 25 -3.80 -5.54 13.00
CA ASN A 25 -4.92 -4.98 13.75
C ASN A 25 -4.91 -3.43 13.79
N VAL A 26 -4.55 -2.82 12.66
CA VAL A 26 -4.55 -1.37 12.48
C VAL A 26 -5.90 -0.81 12.84
N SER A 27 -5.89 0.14 13.77
CA SER A 27 -7.11 0.69 14.36
C SER A 27 -7.25 2.19 14.15
N ASN A 28 -6.20 2.84 13.65
CA ASN A 28 -6.14 4.27 13.45
C ASN A 28 -5.33 4.63 12.20
N TYR A 29 -5.48 5.90 11.78
CA TYR A 29 -4.83 6.44 10.59
C TYR A 29 -3.30 6.50 10.69
N GLU A 30 -2.74 6.70 11.89
CA GLU A 30 -1.28 6.77 12.07
C GLU A 30 -0.64 5.41 11.80
N GLU A 31 -1.18 4.34 12.40
CA GLU A 31 -0.77 2.96 12.14
C GLU A 31 -0.93 2.57 10.66
N TYR A 32 -1.97 3.10 10.01
CA TYR A 32 -2.20 2.90 8.59
C TYR A 32 -1.14 3.55 7.71
N ILE A 33 -0.79 4.81 7.98
CA ILE A 33 0.26 5.51 7.23
C ILE A 33 1.60 4.78 7.38
N ASP A 34 1.93 4.35 8.60
CA ASP A 34 3.16 3.59 8.85
C ASP A 34 3.23 2.32 7.98
N LEU A 35 2.09 1.67 7.80
CA LEU A 35 1.94 0.52 6.91
C LEU A 35 2.07 0.87 5.43
N VAL A 36 1.51 2.00 5.00
CA VAL A 36 1.70 2.51 3.63
C VAL A 36 3.18 2.78 3.36
N ASP A 37 3.87 3.48 4.27
CA ASP A 37 5.30 3.76 4.15
C ASP A 37 6.11 2.47 4.02
N ASN A 38 5.86 1.48 4.89
CA ASN A 38 6.54 0.19 4.84
C ASN A 38 6.34 -0.51 3.48
N ILE A 39 5.11 -0.57 2.96
CA ILE A 39 4.84 -1.18 1.65
C ILE A 39 5.58 -0.45 0.54
N ILE A 40 5.53 0.88 0.54
CA ILE A 40 6.17 1.73 -0.46
C ILE A 40 7.71 1.57 -0.41
N GLU A 41 8.31 1.55 0.78
CA GLU A 41 9.74 1.30 0.96
C GLU A 41 10.15 -0.11 0.51
N GLU A 42 9.34 -1.13 0.80
CA GLU A 42 9.58 -2.48 0.29
C GLU A 42 9.58 -2.48 -1.25
N LYS A 43 8.56 -1.88 -1.89
CA LYS A 43 8.48 -1.83 -3.36
C LYS A 43 9.61 -1.02 -3.99
N LYS A 44 10.06 0.05 -3.33
CA LYS A 44 11.26 0.81 -3.72
C LYS A 44 12.50 -0.09 -3.67
N SER A 45 12.67 -0.86 -2.59
CA SER A 45 13.82 -1.75 -2.39
C SER A 45 13.88 -2.89 -3.42
N TYR A 46 12.72 -3.43 -3.81
CA TYR A 46 12.64 -4.45 -4.87
C TYR A 46 12.83 -3.88 -6.29
N GLY A 47 12.94 -2.56 -6.47
CA GLY A 47 13.12 -1.91 -7.77
C GLY A 47 11.88 -1.99 -8.67
N PHE A 48 10.69 -2.21 -8.09
CA PHE A 48 9.43 -2.23 -8.85
C PHE A 48 8.91 -0.83 -9.18
N LEU A 49 9.16 0.12 -8.28
CA LEU A 49 8.81 1.53 -8.47
C LEU A 49 10.14 2.26 -8.71
N VAL A 50 10.42 2.56 -9.98
CA VAL A 50 11.73 3.05 -10.45
C VAL A 50 11.82 4.57 -10.34
N ASP A 51 10.67 5.25 -10.36
CA ASP A 51 10.55 6.71 -10.29
C ASP A 51 10.04 7.15 -8.90
N GLU A 52 10.76 8.08 -8.28
CA GLU A 52 10.37 8.64 -6.97
C GLU A 52 9.05 9.41 -7.05
N GLU A 53 8.74 10.01 -8.19
CA GLU A 53 7.46 10.70 -8.42
C GLU A 53 6.28 9.72 -8.41
N ASP A 54 6.43 8.54 -9.01
CA ASP A 54 5.43 7.47 -8.97
C ASP A 54 5.23 6.97 -7.53
N LEU A 55 6.32 6.77 -6.77
CA LEU A 55 6.26 6.33 -5.36
C LEU A 55 5.44 7.30 -4.49
N GLU A 56 5.73 8.60 -4.59
CA GLU A 56 5.00 9.62 -3.84
C GLU A 56 3.53 9.68 -4.25
N GLN A 57 3.23 9.50 -5.54
CA GLN A 57 1.86 9.45 -6.02
C GLN A 57 1.11 8.21 -5.51
N PHE A 58 1.71 7.02 -5.59
CA PHE A 58 1.14 5.80 -5.03
C PHE A 58 0.89 5.90 -3.53
N LYS A 59 1.84 6.48 -2.79
CA LYS A 59 1.67 6.75 -1.36
C LYS A 59 0.46 7.63 -1.12
N HIS A 60 0.39 8.77 -1.81
CA HIS A 60 -0.72 9.72 -1.64
C HIS A 60 -2.08 9.11 -1.97
N ASP A 61 -2.17 8.36 -3.08
CA ASP A 61 -3.41 7.68 -3.46
C ASP A 61 -3.81 6.59 -2.45
N LEU A 62 -2.86 5.87 -1.85
CA LEU A 62 -3.14 4.91 -0.78
C LEU A 62 -3.57 5.60 0.51
N GLU A 63 -2.93 6.72 0.90
CA GLU A 63 -3.34 7.51 2.07
C GLU A 63 -4.80 7.98 1.97
N LEU A 64 -5.21 8.43 0.78
CA LEU A 64 -6.59 8.86 0.49
C LEU A 64 -7.62 7.72 0.59
N ARG A 65 -7.16 6.46 0.50
CA ARG A 65 -8.01 5.25 0.57
C ARG A 65 -8.22 4.74 2.00
N TRP A 66 -7.66 5.39 3.03
CA TRP A 66 -7.94 5.07 4.43
C TRP A 66 -9.43 4.84 4.74
N PRO A 67 -10.36 5.75 4.40
CA PRO A 67 -11.77 5.58 4.72
C PRO A 67 -12.42 4.35 4.07
N GLU A 68 -11.84 3.79 3.00
CA GLU A 68 -12.28 2.50 2.45
C GLU A 68 -11.77 1.37 3.34
N ILE A 69 -10.48 1.37 3.68
CA ILE A 69 -9.87 0.35 4.55
C ILE A 69 -10.49 0.34 5.95
N GLU A 70 -10.70 1.51 6.56
CA GLU A 70 -11.35 1.64 7.85
C GLU A 70 -12.74 0.98 7.85
N LYS A 71 -13.55 1.19 6.80
CA LYS A 71 -14.84 0.51 6.63
C LYS A 71 -14.70 -1.00 6.46
N HIS A 72 -13.68 -1.46 5.75
CA HIS A 72 -13.40 -2.88 5.54
C HIS A 72 -12.86 -3.57 6.80
N LEU A 73 -12.20 -2.83 7.70
CA LEU A 73 -11.71 -3.31 8.99
C LEU A 73 -12.82 -3.33 10.04
N LEU A 74 -13.67 -2.30 10.10
CA LEU A 74 -14.79 -2.21 11.04
C LEU A 74 -15.94 -3.20 10.73
N ASN A 75 -16.05 -3.67 9.49
CA ASN A 75 -17.06 -4.66 9.07
C ASN A 75 -16.51 -6.10 8.96
N ALA A 76 -15.25 -6.34 9.33
CA ALA A 76 -14.61 -7.67 9.31
C ALA A 76 -14.80 -8.40 10.65
#